data_AF-A0A1N7BMP6-F1
#
_entry.id   AF-A0A1N7BMP6-F1
#
_cell.length_a   1.000
_cell.length_b   1.000
_cell.length_c   1.000
_cell.angle_alpha   90.00
_cell.angle_beta   90.00
_cell.angle_gamma   90.00
#
_symmetry.space_group_name_H-M   'P 1'
#
loop_
_entity.id
_entity.type
_entity.pdbx_description
1 polymer ?
#
loop_
_entity_poly.entity_id
_entity_poly.type
_entity_poly.pdbx_seq_one_letter_code
_entity_poly.pdbx_strand_id
1 'polypeptide(L)'
;MSPRERRPRRVRGAQESLGAVVLGFESIVVFLGGLVVYGLKALPWGIEPWWGIVGGVVMAAAMVATSGLLRHRWAIIVGWALQVILALGGILVPALAVVALIFGGMWAYATIKGAALDRANARRAADPDLSNGE
;
A
#
# COMPACT_ATOMS: atom_id res chain seq x y z
N MET A 1 32.39 25.07 -14.24
CA MET A 1 31.21 24.20 -14.01
C MET A 1 31.25 23.74 -12.57
N SER A 2 30.42 24.29 -11.69
CA SER A 2 30.29 23.82 -10.30
C SER A 2 29.60 22.44 -10.31
N PRO A 3 30.14 21.43 -9.60
CA PRO A 3 29.47 20.16 -9.42
C PRO A 3 28.10 20.41 -8.78
N ARG A 4 27.01 20.01 -9.46
CA ARG A 4 25.67 20.02 -8.85
C ARG A 4 25.71 19.08 -7.66
N GLU A 5 25.72 19.61 -6.44
CA GLU A 5 25.55 18.81 -5.22
C GLU A 5 24.29 17.97 -5.37
N ARG A 6 24.47 16.66 -5.52
CA ARG A 6 23.35 15.71 -5.52
C ARG A 6 22.72 15.81 -4.14
N ARG A 7 21.55 16.46 -4.08
CA ARG A 7 20.70 16.48 -2.89
C ARG A 7 20.62 15.05 -2.34
N PRO A 8 21.01 14.80 -1.07
CA PRO A 8 21.07 13.46 -0.53
C PRO A 8 19.69 12.80 -0.67
N ARG A 9 19.65 11.58 -1.25
CA ARG A 9 18.40 10.81 -1.36
C ARG A 9 17.90 10.56 0.06
N ARG A 10 16.73 11.11 0.38
CA ARG A 10 16.04 10.82 1.65
C ARG A 10 15.86 9.30 1.76
N VAL A 11 16.36 8.70 2.82
CA VAL A 11 16.17 7.27 3.09
C VAL A 11 14.69 7.06 3.41
N ARG A 12 14.03 6.16 2.69
CA ARG A 12 12.63 5.82 2.95
C ARG A 12 12.50 5.22 4.35
N GLY A 13 11.51 5.66 5.11
CA GLY A 13 11.20 5.07 6.42
C GLY A 13 10.79 3.61 6.29
N ALA A 14 10.92 2.84 7.37
CA ALA A 14 10.55 1.43 7.37
C ALA A 14 9.06 1.26 7.05
N GLN A 15 8.21 2.18 7.54
CA GLN A 15 6.79 2.23 7.21
C GLN A 15 6.52 2.45 5.72
N GLU A 16 7.26 3.38 5.08
CA GLU A 16 7.07 3.71 3.66
C GLU A 16 7.46 2.53 2.77
N SER A 17 8.59 1.87 3.08
CA SER A 17 9.06 0.72 2.31
C SER A 17 8.11 -0.47 2.43
N LEU A 18 7.75 -0.85 3.66
CA LEU A 18 6.84 -1.98 3.90
C LEU A 18 5.45 -1.72 3.29
N GLY A 19 4.89 -0.52 3.50
CA GLY A 19 3.61 -0.15 2.91
C GLY A 19 3.62 -0.16 1.38
N ALA A 20 4.72 0.29 0.75
CA ALA A 20 4.84 0.30 -0.70
C ALA A 20 4.92 -1.11 -1.29
N VAL A 21 5.63 -2.02 -0.62
CA VAL A 21 5.71 -3.44 -1.02
C VAL A 21 4.33 -4.09 -0.93
N VAL A 22 3.62 -3.88 0.18
CA VAL A 22 2.26 -4.43 0.40
C VAL A 22 1.30 -3.96 -0.70
N LEU A 23 1.17 -2.64 -0.90
CA LEU A 23 0.28 -2.09 -1.94
C LEU A 23 0.70 -2.48 -3.36
N GLY A 24 2.00 -2.60 -3.62
CA GLY A 24 2.52 -3.01 -4.92
C GLY A 24 2.10 -4.43 -5.28
N PHE A 25 2.33 -5.40 -4.39
CA PHE A 25 1.88 -6.77 -4.61
C PHE A 25 0.36 -6.90 -4.65
N GLU A 26 -0.34 -6.20 -3.76
CA GLU A 26 -1.79 -6.20 -3.70
C GLU A 26 -2.41 -5.69 -5.01
N SER A 27 -1.82 -4.66 -5.64
CA SER A 27 -2.31 -4.14 -6.92
C SER A 27 -2.39 -5.20 -8.02
N ILE A 28 -1.42 -6.12 -8.07
CA ILE A 28 -1.40 -7.24 -9.02
C ILE A 28 -2.54 -8.20 -8.68
N VAL A 29 -2.71 -8.53 -7.40
CA VAL A 29 -3.77 -9.43 -6.95
C VAL A 29 -5.15 -8.86 -7.24
N VAL A 30 -5.37 -7.56 -7.04
CA VAL A 30 -6.66 -6.93 -7.34
C VAL A 30 -6.94 -6.86 -8.85
N PHE A 31 -5.92 -6.59 -9.67
CA PHE A 31 -6.07 -6.66 -11.11
C PHE A 31 -6.52 -8.05 -11.56
N LEU A 32 -5.86 -9.11 -11.07
CA LEU A 32 -6.26 -10.49 -11.31
C LEU A 32 -7.65 -10.79 -10.73
N GLY A 33 -7.97 -10.25 -9.56
CA GLY A 33 -9.28 -10.32 -8.94
C GLY A 33 -10.40 -9.77 -9.84
N GLY A 34 -10.15 -8.63 -10.48
CA GLY A 34 -11.07 -8.05 -11.47
C GLY A 34 -11.31 -8.96 -12.67
N LEU A 35 -10.26 -9.63 -13.17
CA LEU A 35 -10.39 -10.64 -14.23
C LEU A 35 -11.19 -11.86 -13.76
N VAL A 36 -11.03 -12.30 -12.51
CA VAL A 36 -11.82 -13.39 -11.93
C VAL A 36 -13.29 -12.99 -11.80
N VAL A 37 -13.58 -11.78 -11.30
CA VAL A 37 -14.95 -11.23 -11.22
C VAL A 37 -15.60 -11.20 -12.61
N TYR A 38 -14.87 -10.74 -13.63
CA TYR A 38 -15.31 -10.75 -15.02
C TYR A 38 -15.57 -12.17 -15.54
N GLY A 39 -14.60 -13.07 -15.38
CA GLY A 39 -14.67 -14.45 -15.88
C GLY A 39 -15.80 -15.27 -15.24
N LEU A 40 -16.07 -15.03 -13.96
CA LEU A 40 -17.17 -15.65 -13.22
C LEU A 40 -18.52 -14.95 -13.44
N LYS A 41 -18.54 -13.79 -14.11
CA LYS A 41 -19.71 -12.90 -14.20
C LYS A 41 -20.33 -12.66 -12.81
N ALA A 42 -19.48 -12.46 -11.81
CA ALA A 42 -19.88 -12.38 -10.40
C ALA A 42 -20.62 -11.08 -10.03
N LEU A 43 -20.85 -10.18 -11.00
CA LEU A 43 -21.52 -8.92 -10.79
C LEU A 43 -23.06 -9.09 -10.76
N PRO A 44 -23.79 -8.29 -9.94
CA PRO A 44 -25.24 -8.31 -9.90
C PRO A 44 -25.94 -8.03 -11.24
N TRP A 45 -27.19 -8.48 -11.35
CA TRP A 45 -28.06 -8.23 -12.51
C TRP A 45 -28.16 -6.73 -12.83
N GLY A 46 -27.92 -6.37 -14.09
CA GLY A 46 -27.93 -4.99 -14.57
C GLY A 46 -26.55 -4.33 -14.64
N ILE A 47 -25.48 -4.98 -14.15
CA ILE A 47 -24.10 -4.52 -14.34
C ILE A 47 -23.42 -5.41 -15.38
N GLU A 48 -22.89 -4.80 -16.44
CA GLU A 48 -22.19 -5.56 -17.46
C GLU A 48 -20.88 -6.17 -16.92
N PRO A 49 -20.54 -7.43 -17.24
CA PRO A 49 -19.40 -8.12 -16.65
C PRO A 49 -18.05 -7.38 -16.80
N TRP A 50 -17.84 -6.64 -17.90
CA TRP A 50 -16.57 -5.96 -18.18
C TRP A 50 -16.20 -4.92 -17.11
N TRP A 51 -17.18 -4.45 -16.32
CA TRP A 51 -16.94 -3.62 -15.14
C TRP A 51 -16.04 -4.30 -14.09
N GLY A 52 -15.95 -5.64 -14.06
CA GLY A 52 -14.99 -6.37 -13.23
C GLY A 52 -13.55 -6.04 -13.62
N ILE A 53 -13.27 -5.95 -14.92
CA ILE A 53 -11.94 -5.58 -15.46
C ILE A 53 -11.64 -4.11 -15.10
N VAL A 54 -12.60 -3.21 -15.33
CA VAL A 54 -12.44 -1.79 -15.02
C VAL A 54 -12.18 -1.58 -13.54
N GLY A 55 -12.98 -2.20 -12.67
CA GLY A 55 -12.83 -2.12 -11.23
C GLY A 55 -11.46 -2.63 -10.77
N GLY A 56 -11.02 -3.78 -11.31
CA GLY A 56 -9.68 -4.33 -11.03
C GLY A 56 -8.54 -3.40 -11.44
N VAL A 57 -8.60 -2.86 -12.67
CA VAL A 57 -7.58 -1.92 -13.20
C VAL A 57 -7.54 -0.62 -12.41
N VAL A 58 -8.71 -0.01 -12.15
CA VAL A 58 -8.82 1.25 -11.41
C VAL A 58 -8.29 1.07 -9.99
N MET A 59 -8.64 -0.01 -9.30
CA MET A 59 -8.13 -0.28 -7.96
C MET A 59 -6.64 -0.54 -7.96
N ALA A 60 -6.13 -1.35 -8.90
CA ALA A 60 -4.71 -1.62 -9.02
C ALA A 60 -3.91 -0.32 -9.24
N ALA A 61 -4.37 0.54 -10.14
CA ALA A 61 -3.77 1.85 -10.38
C ALA A 61 -3.82 2.74 -9.13
N ALA A 62 -4.94 2.75 -8.39
CA ALA A 62 -5.08 3.50 -7.15
C ALA A 62 -4.11 3.01 -6.06
N MET A 63 -3.91 1.70 -5.93
CA MET A 63 -2.95 1.09 -5.01
C MET A 63 -1.50 1.45 -5.37
N VAL A 64 -1.14 1.36 -6.65
CA VAL A 64 0.19 1.77 -7.16
C VAL A 64 0.42 3.26 -6.90
N ALA A 65 -0.55 4.12 -7.21
CA ALA A 65 -0.46 5.56 -6.95
C ALA A 65 -0.28 5.84 -5.45
N THR A 66 -1.09 5.19 -4.60
CA THR A 66 -1.00 5.33 -3.13
C THR A 66 0.37 4.89 -2.62
N SER A 67 0.98 3.85 -3.21
CA SER A 67 2.35 3.42 -2.85
C SER A 67 3.39 4.53 -3.06
N GLY A 68 3.25 5.33 -4.13
CA GLY A 68 4.13 6.48 -4.40
C GLY A 68 3.84 7.69 -3.50
N LEU A 69 2.65 7.75 -2.92
CA LEU A 69 2.15 8.86 -2.11
C LEU A 69 2.30 8.63 -0.60
N LEU A 70 2.77 7.45 -0.17
CA LEU A 70 3.02 7.07 1.24
C LEU A 70 3.87 8.06 2.04
N ARG A 71 4.60 8.97 1.37
CA ARG A 71 5.29 10.10 2.02
C ARG A 71 4.35 11.07 2.76
N HIS A 72 3.06 11.08 2.41
CA HIS A 72 2.06 11.93 3.05
C HIS A 72 1.21 11.13 4.03
N ARG A 73 0.94 11.69 5.20
CA ARG A 73 0.17 11.02 6.27
C ARG A 73 -1.24 10.63 5.84
N TRP A 74 -1.86 11.38 4.91
CA TRP A 74 -3.20 11.08 4.38
C TRP A 74 -3.24 9.83 3.49
N ALA A 75 -2.12 9.45 2.86
CA ALA A 75 -2.04 8.24 2.04
C ALA A 75 -2.26 6.97 2.88
N ILE A 76 -1.98 7.03 4.19
CA ILE A 76 -2.29 5.93 5.12
C ILE A 76 -3.79 5.70 5.22
N ILE A 77 -4.58 6.77 5.32
CA ILE A 77 -6.04 6.71 5.39
C ILE A 77 -6.60 6.17 4.06
N VAL A 78 -6.05 6.62 2.93
CA VAL A 78 -6.43 6.11 1.61
C VAL A 78 -6.13 4.63 1.48
N GLY A 79 -4.97 4.15 1.92
CA GLY A 79 -4.66 2.73 1.91
C GLY A 79 -5.63 1.89 2.75
N TRP A 80 -6.05 2.39 3.92
CA TRP A 80 -7.12 1.76 4.70
C TRP A 80 -8.46 1.74 3.96
N ALA A 81 -8.82 2.82 3.26
CA ALA A 81 -10.03 2.83 2.45
C ALA A 81 -9.95 1.81 1.30
N LEU A 82 -8.81 1.72 0.60
CA LEU A 82 -8.58 0.72 -0.45
C LEU A 82 -8.68 -0.72 0.09
N GLN A 83 -8.17 -0.96 1.30
CA GLN A 83 -8.30 -2.26 1.97
C GLN A 83 -9.76 -2.64 2.25
N VAL A 84 -10.55 -1.70 2.76
CA VAL A 84 -12.00 -1.94 2.98
C VAL A 84 -12.70 -2.25 1.66
N ILE A 85 -12.39 -1.52 0.58
CA ILE A 85 -13.02 -1.79 -0.71
C ILE A 85 -12.60 -3.16 -1.27
N LEU A 86 -11.33 -3.54 -1.12
CA LEU A 86 -10.89 -4.89 -1.50
C LEU A 86 -11.60 -5.98 -0.68
N ALA A 87 -11.72 -5.79 0.63
CA ALA A 87 -12.43 -6.72 1.51
C ALA A 87 -13.91 -6.89 1.09
N LEU A 88 -14.57 -5.80 0.68
CA LEU A 88 -15.93 -5.86 0.10
C LEU A 88 -15.97 -6.63 -1.22
N GLY A 89 -14.93 -6.53 -2.05
CA GLY A 89 -14.76 -7.39 -3.23
C GLY A 89 -14.75 -8.90 -2.88
N GLY A 90 -14.34 -9.23 -1.65
CA GLY A 90 -14.43 -10.56 -1.05
C GLY A 90 -15.84 -11.17 -1.02
N ILE A 91 -16.89 -10.33 -1.02
CA ILE A 91 -18.29 -10.79 -1.08
C ILE A 91 -18.60 -11.39 -2.46
N LEU A 92 -18.03 -10.81 -3.52
CA LEU A 92 -18.19 -11.31 -4.89
C LEU A 92 -17.32 -12.54 -5.13
N VAL A 93 -16.08 -12.49 -4.64
CA VAL A 93 -15.08 -13.56 -4.80
C VAL A 93 -14.40 -13.80 -3.45
N PRO A 94 -14.76 -14.87 -2.71
CA PRO A 94 -14.23 -15.13 -1.36
C PRO A 94 -12.71 -15.14 -1.25
N ALA A 95 -11.99 -15.52 -2.31
CA ALA A 95 -10.54 -15.45 -2.36
C ALA A 95 -9.99 -14.03 -2.12
N LEU A 96 -10.70 -12.97 -2.56
CA LEU A 96 -10.32 -11.59 -2.32
C LEU A 96 -10.45 -11.19 -0.85
N ALA A 97 -11.36 -11.80 -0.09
CA ALA A 97 -11.45 -11.57 1.36
C ALA A 97 -10.20 -12.11 2.07
N VAL A 98 -9.71 -13.29 1.67
CA VAL A 98 -8.47 -13.87 2.21
C VAL A 98 -7.27 -12.97 1.91
N VAL A 99 -7.18 -12.46 0.68
CA VAL A 99 -6.15 -11.50 0.29
C VAL A 99 -6.23 -10.24 1.14
N ALA A 100 -7.41 -9.62 1.24
CA ALA A 100 -7.62 -8.40 2.03
C ALA A 100 -7.27 -8.61 3.51
N LEU A 101 -7.54 -9.80 4.05
CA LEU A 101 -7.17 -10.12 5.43
C LEU A 101 -5.64 -10.17 5.61
N ILE A 102 -4.94 -10.88 4.72
CA ILE A 102 -3.49 -11.05 4.81
C ILE A 102 -2.78 -9.71 4.53
N PHE A 103 -3.12 -9.05 3.42
CA PHE A 103 -2.51 -7.78 3.02
C PHE A 103 -2.94 -6.63 3.93
N GLY A 104 -4.21 -6.57 4.33
CA GLY A 104 -4.70 -5.61 5.32
C GLY A 104 -4.04 -5.79 6.68
N GLY A 105 -3.78 -7.03 7.11
CA GLY A 105 -3.00 -7.32 8.31
C GLY A 105 -1.55 -6.82 8.22
N MET A 106 -0.87 -7.07 7.09
CA MET A 106 0.47 -6.55 6.82
C MET A 106 0.49 -5.02 6.76
N TRP A 107 -0.52 -4.39 6.15
CA TRP A 107 -0.69 -2.94 6.09
C TRP A 107 -0.90 -2.33 7.49
N ALA A 108 -1.77 -2.93 8.30
CA ALA A 108 -1.99 -2.53 9.68
C ALA A 108 -0.68 -2.61 10.49
N TYR A 109 0.06 -3.70 10.33
CA TYR A 109 1.36 -3.86 10.98
C TYR A 109 2.35 -2.78 10.54
N ALA A 110 2.48 -2.53 9.23
CA ALA A 110 3.39 -1.51 8.69
C ALA A 110 3.03 -0.12 9.21
N THR A 111 1.75 0.24 9.25
CA THR A 111 1.29 1.57 9.67
C THR A 111 1.38 1.80 11.18
N ILE A 112 1.14 0.79 12.01
CA ILE A 112 1.19 0.91 13.48
C ILE A 112 2.63 0.78 13.99
N LYS A 113 3.35 -0.27 13.58
CA LYS A 113 4.71 -0.56 14.07
C LYS A 113 5.79 0.22 13.32
N GLY A 114 5.62 0.46 12.02
CA GLY A 114 6.53 1.28 11.24
C GLY A 114 6.64 2.70 11.79
N ALA A 115 5.51 3.31 12.19
CA ALA A 115 5.51 4.63 12.81
C ALA A 115 6.30 4.69 14.13
N ALA A 116 6.27 3.61 14.92
CA ALA A 116 7.02 3.53 16.17
C ALA A 116 8.52 3.38 15.91
N LEU A 117 8.91 2.56 14.93
CA LEU A 117 10.30 2.34 14.55
C LEU A 117 10.92 3.58 13.90
N ASP A 118 10.17 4.27 13.04
CA ASP A 118 10.61 5.52 12.41
C ASP A 118 10.80 6.62 13.47
N ARG A 119 9.96 6.69 14.52
CA ARG A 119 10.17 7.61 15.66
C ARG A 119 11.42 7.27 16.48
N ALA A 120 11.68 5.98 16.70
CA ALA A 120 12.87 5.54 17.43
C ALA A 120 14.17 5.83 16.65
N ASN A 121 14.17 5.58 15.34
CA ASN A 121 15.29 5.91 14.46
C ASN A 121 15.52 7.42 14.35
N ALA A 122 14.45 8.23 14.28
CA ALA A 122 14.57 9.68 14.28
C ALA A 122 15.19 10.23 15.58
N ARG A 123 14.87 9.64 16.74
CA ARG A 123 15.49 10.00 18.03
C ARG A 123 16.97 9.64 18.08
N ARG A 124 17.34 8.44 17.61
CA ARG A 124 18.75 8.00 17.55
C ARG A 124 19.59 8.85 16.60
N ALA A 125 19.03 9.27 15.47
CA ALA A 125 19.73 10.15 14.52
C ALA A 125 19.89 11.60 15.03
N ALA A 126 19.07 12.03 15.99
CA ALA A 126 19.15 13.35 16.61
C ALA A 126 20.12 13.41 17.80
N ASP A 127 20.72 12.28 18.20
CA ASP A 127 21.70 12.20 19.30
C ASP A 127 23.03 11.61 18.78
N PRO A 128 23.83 12.41 18.03
CA PRO A 128 25.11 11.95 17.46
C PRO A 128 26.27 11.96 18.48
N ASP A 129 26.09 12.57 19.66
CA ASP A 129 27.17 12.94 20.58
C ASP A 129 27.59 11.86 21.59
N LEU A 130 26.90 10.72 21.66
CA LEU A 130 27.23 9.63 22.60
C LEU A 130 28.12 8.52 22.02
N SER A 131 28.47 8.59 20.72
CA SER A 131 29.28 7.56 20.04
C SER A 131 30.75 7.95 19.86
N ASN A 132 31.11 9.22 20.03
CA ASN A 132 32.49 9.68 19.96
C ASN A 132 33.01 9.87 21.39
N GLY A 133 33.17 8.75 22.11
CA GLY A 133 33.83 8.76 23.41
C GLY A 133 35.32 9.02 23.22
N GLU A 134 35.78 10.20 23.65
CA GLU A 134 37.14 10.41 24.17
C GLU A 134 37.25 9.86 25.60
#